data_AF-A0A316THI9-F1
#
_entry.id   AF-A0A316THI9-F1
#
_cell.length_a   1.000
_cell.length_b   1.000
_cell.length_c   1.000
_cell.angle_alpha   90.00
_cell.angle_beta   90.00
_cell.angle_gamma   90.00
#
_symmetry.space_group_name_H-M   'P 1'
#
loop_
_entity.id
_entity.type
_entity.pdbx_description
1 polymer ?
#
loop_
_entity_poly.entity_id
_entity_poly.type
_entity_poly.pdbx_seq_one_letter_code
_entity_poly.pdbx_strand_id
1 'polypeptide(L)' 'MAERRRPGAVRDSILRAYDAQKKGSELTVAEIRDAVSADLGEDVPSSSVRSYLNINTPDKFIRTARGTYRLVRR' A
#
# COMPACT_ATOMS: atom_id res chain seq x y z
N MET A 1 -18.37 6.55 -14.87
CA MET A 1 -17.14 7.18 -15.39
C MET A 1 -16.06 6.91 -14.36
N ALA A 2 -15.00 6.16 -14.68
CA ALA A 2 -13.93 5.91 -13.72
C ALA A 2 -13.12 7.21 -13.57
N GLU A 3 -13.36 7.94 -12.48
CA GLU A 3 -12.58 9.10 -12.05
C GLU A 3 -11.09 8.72 -12.18
N ARG A 4 -10.36 9.38 -13.10
CA ARG A 4 -8.93 9.11 -13.25
C ARG A 4 -8.25 9.64 -11.99
N ARG A 5 -7.99 8.74 -11.04
CA ARG A 5 -7.14 9.01 -9.87
C ARG A 5 -5.89 9.75 -10.34
N ARG A 6 -5.49 10.78 -9.58
CA ARG A 6 -4.20 11.45 -9.84
C ARG A 6 -3.11 10.38 -9.90
N PRO A 7 -2.25 10.40 -10.93
CA PRO A 7 -1.18 9.42 -11.06
C PRO A 7 -0.33 9.46 -9.79
N GLY A 8 -0.31 8.35 -9.04
CA GLY A 8 0.43 8.24 -7.78
C GLY A 8 -0.37 8.40 -6.48
N ALA A 9 -1.67 8.72 -6.50
CA ALA A 9 -2.47 8.86 -5.26
C ALA A 9 -2.46 7.59 -4.39
N VAL A 10 -2.65 6.42 -5.02
CA VAL A 10 -2.58 5.12 -4.34
C VAL A 10 -1.18 4.85 -3.79
N ARG A 11 -0.13 5.18 -4.53
CA ARG A 11 1.26 5.05 -4.07
C ARG A 11 1.48 5.87 -2.81
N ASP A 12 1.16 7.15 -2.86
CA ASP A 12 1.47 8.09 -1.78
C ASP A 12 0.67 7.72 -0.53
N SER A 13 -0.56 7.25 -0.71
CA SER A 13 -1.40 6.72 0.36
C SER A 13 -0.84 5.43 0.98
N ILE A 14 -0.35 4.48 0.16
CA ILE A 14 0.34 3.27 0.66
C ILE A 14 1.54 3.66 1.51
N LEU A 15 2.35 4.63 1.07
CA LEU A 15 3.51 5.09 1.84
C LEU A 15 3.08 5.77 3.15
N ARG A 16 2.02 6.58 3.14
CA ARG A 16 1.43 7.18 4.35
C ARG A 16 0.94 6.12 5.33
N ALA A 17 0.35 5.03 4.85
CA ALA A 17 -0.09 3.92 5.70
C ALA A 17 1.08 3.28 6.47
N TYR A 18 2.27 3.21 5.87
CA TYR A 18 3.48 2.76 6.56
C TYR A 18 4.11 3.85 7.44
N ASP A 19 4.04 5.13 7.07
CA ASP A 19 4.56 6.24 7.88
C ASP A 19 3.77 6.42 9.19
N ALA A 20 2.47 6.09 9.20
CA ALA A 20 1.65 6.08 10.41
C ALA A 20 2.05 4.96 11.40
N GLN A 21 2.86 4.00 10.96
CA GLN A 21 3.28 2.84 11.75
C GLN A 21 4.70 3.01 12.28
N LYS A 22 5.07 2.18 13.27
CA LYS A 22 6.46 2.12 13.72
C LYS A 22 7.38 1.68 12.58
N LYS A 23 8.59 2.22 12.55
CA LYS A 23 9.59 1.86 11.54
C LYS A 23 9.84 0.35 11.56
N GLY A 24 9.67 -0.28 10.40
CA GLY A 24 9.83 -1.73 10.24
C GLY A 24 8.57 -2.55 10.54
N SER A 25 7.43 -1.91 10.80
CA SER A 25 6.14 -2.60 10.91
C SER A 25 5.80 -3.34 9.61
N GLU A 26 5.22 -4.51 9.80
CA GLU A 26 4.67 -5.34 8.73
C GLU A 26 3.17 -5.05 8.64
N LEU A 27 2.67 -4.85 7.42
CA LEU A 27 1.26 -4.65 7.18
C LEU A 27 0.73 -5.70 6.21
N THR A 28 -0.45 -6.22 6.50
CA THR A 28 -1.19 -7.08 5.59
C THR A 28 -1.78 -6.25 4.45
N VAL A 29 -2.03 -6.89 3.31
CA VAL A 29 -2.73 -6.25 2.18
C VAL A 29 -4.09 -5.70 2.61
N ALA A 30 -4.76 -6.34 3.57
CA ALA A 30 -6.03 -5.85 4.10
C ALA A 30 -5.84 -4.53 4.86
N GLU A 31 -4.89 -4.47 5.80
CA GLU A 31 -4.59 -3.24 6.54
C GLU A 31 -4.14 -2.09 5.64
N ILE A 32 -3.29 -2.38 4.65
CA ILE A 32 -2.85 -1.38 3.67
C ILE A 32 -4.05 -0.88 2.88
N ARG A 33 -4.93 -1.78 2.42
CA ARG A 33 -6.14 -1.41 1.69
C ARG A 33 -7.04 -0.53 2.55
N ASP A 34 -7.30 -0.92 3.79
CA ASP A 34 -8.21 -0.20 4.68
C ASP A 34 -7.66 1.20 5.00
N ALA A 35 -6.36 1.31 5.26
CA ALA A 35 -5.69 2.60 5.47
C ALA A 35 -5.72 3.49 4.21
N VAL A 36 -5.49 2.90 3.03
CA VAL A 36 -5.52 3.62 1.76
C VAL A 36 -6.93 4.09 1.41
N SER A 37 -7.93 3.23 1.61
CA SER A 37 -9.32 3.58 1.38
C SER A 37 -9.78 4.68 2.33
N ALA A 38 -9.34 4.65 3.59
CA ALA A 38 -9.60 5.71 4.56
C ALA A 38 -8.93 7.04 4.19
N ASP A 39 -7.69 7.02 3.71
CA ASP A 39 -6.92 8.22 3.31
C ASP A 39 -7.44 8.84 2.01
N LEU A 40 -7.88 8.02 1.04
CA LEU A 40 -8.43 8.49 -0.24
C LEU A 40 -9.93 8.81 -0.18
N GLY A 41 -10.63 8.35 0.86
CA GLY A 41 -12.08 8.52 1.00
C GLY A 41 -12.91 7.67 0.02
N GLU A 42 -12.31 6.65 -0.60
CA GLU A 42 -12.95 5.77 -1.57
C GLU A 42 -12.45 4.33 -1.41
N ASP A 43 -13.26 3.34 -1.81
CA ASP A 43 -12.82 1.95 -1.75
C ASP A 43 -11.77 1.65 -2.81
N VAL A 44 -10.57 1.27 -2.35
CA VAL A 44 -9.50 0.79 -3.23
C VAL A 44 -9.56 -0.73 -3.33
N PRO A 45 -9.57 -1.29 -4.56
CA PRO A 45 -9.58 -2.72 -4.73
C PRO A 45 -8.23 -3.33 -4.34
N SER A 46 -8.28 -4.45 -3.61
CA SER A 46 -7.09 -5.19 -3.14
C SER A 46 -6.14 -5.59 -4.26
N SER A 47 -6.63 -5.75 -5.49
CA SER A 47 -5.81 -6.03 -6.67
C SER A 47 -4.85 -4.89 -7.01
N SER A 48 -5.28 -3.63 -6.83
CA SER A 48 -4.44 -2.45 -7.08
C SER A 48 -3.30 -2.35 -6.06
N VAL A 49 -3.62 -2.57 -4.78
CA VAL A 49 -2.63 -2.60 -3.70
C VAL A 49 -1.61 -3.72 -3.95
N ARG A 50 -2.09 -4.94 -4.24
CA ARG A 50 -1.20 -6.09 -4.52
C ARG A 50 -0.32 -5.87 -5.74
N SER A 51 -0.87 -5.32 -6.83
CA SER A 51 -0.10 -5.03 -8.04
C SER A 51 1.03 -4.05 -7.73
N TYR A 52 0.73 -2.96 -7.02
CA TYR A 52 1.74 -1.97 -6.62
C TYR A 52 2.82 -2.58 -5.73
N LEU A 53 2.44 -3.35 -4.70
CA LEU A 53 3.39 -4.01 -3.80
C LEU A 53 4.28 -5.00 -4.55
N ASN A 54 3.71 -5.84 -5.42
CA ASN A 54 4.46 -6.82 -6.20
C ASN A 54 5.46 -6.17 -7.15
N ILE A 55 5.08 -5.12 -7.87
CA ILE A 55 5.97 -4.41 -8.82
C ILE A 55 7.17 -3.77 -8.10
N ASN A 56 6.97 -3.35 -6.85
CA ASN A 56 7.99 -2.67 -6.04
C ASN A 56 8.67 -3.61 -5.03
N THR A 57 8.43 -4.91 -5.12
CA THR A 57 9.12 -5.95 -4.33
C THR A 57 10.22 -6.58 -5.20
N PRO A 58 11.46 -6.78 -4.70
CA PRO A 58 11.91 -6.64 -3.31
C PRO A 58 12.55 -5.28 -2.94
N ASP A 59 12.59 -4.30 -3.85
CA ASP A 59 13.41 -3.10 -3.67
C ASP A 59 12.84 -2.12 -2.62
N LYS A 60 11.55 -1.76 -2.73
CA LYS A 60 10.88 -0.87 -1.74
C LYS A 60 10.14 -1.65 -0.67
N PHE A 61 9.50 -2.75 -1.06
CA PHE A 61 8.77 -3.62 -0.15
C PHE A 61 9.40 -5.00 -0.11
N ILE A 62 9.32 -5.67 1.02
CA ILE A 62 9.58 -7.11 1.10
C ILE A 62 8.34 -7.81 1.58
N ARG A 63 8.09 -8.99 1.01
CA ARG A 63 7.03 -9.87 1.47
C ARG A 63 7.58 -10.73 2.60
N THR A 64 7.07 -10.53 3.81
CA THR A 64 7.53 -11.25 5.00
C THR A 64 6.67 -12.47 5.30
N ALA A 65 5.38 -12.41 4.94
CA ALA A 65 4.46 -13.55 5.04
C ALA A 65 3.43 -13.56 3.91
N ARG A 66 2.46 -14.48 3.96
CA ARG A 66 1.40 -14.57 2.95
C ARG A 66 0.50 -13.34 3.01
N GLY A 67 0.68 -12.44 2.06
CA GLY A 67 -0.11 -11.20 1.98
C GLY A 67 0.33 -10.14 2.98
N THR A 68 1.54 -10.27 3.55
CA THR A 68 2.12 -9.31 4.49
C THR A 68 3.39 -8.73 3.89
N TYR A 69 3.50 -7.41 3.94
CA TYR A 69 4.58 -6.65 3.35
C TYR A 69 5.17 -5.66 4.36
N ARG A 70 6.48 -5.48 4.29
CA ARG A 70 7.22 -4.49 5.08
C ARG A 70 7.89 -3.49 4.15
N LEU A 71 7.86 -2.22 4.51
CA LEU A 71 8.61 -1.17 3.83
C LEU A 71 10.10 -1.26 4.20
N VAL A 72 10.97 -1.39 3.19
CA VAL A 72 12.43 -1.51 3.36
C VAL A 72 13.15 -0.24 2.96
N ARG A 73 12.68 0.42 1.90
CA ARG A 73 13.34 1.59 1.33
C ARG A 73 12.33 2.67 0.96
N ARG A 74 12.69 3.92 1.26
CA ARG A 74 11.90 5.12 0.98
C ARG A 74 12.25 5.62 -0.43
#